data_AF-A0A4Q3BYH1-F1
#
_entry.id   AF-A0A4Q3BYH1-F1
#
_cell.length_a   1.000
_cell.length_b   1.000
_cell.length_c   1.000
_cell.angle_alpha   90.00
_cell.angle_beta   90.00
_cell.angle_gamma   90.00
#
_symmetry.space_group_name_H-M   'P 1'
#
loop_
_entity.id
_entity.type
_entity.pdbx_description
1 polymer ?
#
loop_
_entity_poly.entity_id
_entity_poly.type
_entity_poly.pdbx_seq_one_letter_code
_entity_poly.pdbx_strand_id
1 'polypeptide(L)' 'MNPTSQMCRKQEAHHRALADAATLENTRAVALRAAAAWGKEAGDAERREKRRELTSVEE' A
#
# COMPACT_ATOMS: atom_id res chain seq x y z
N MET A 1 -2.65 7.12 -13.51
CA MET A 1 -1.28 7.03 -12.96
C MET A 1 -1.29 5.90 -11.94
N ASN A 2 -0.44 4.88 -12.08
CA ASN A 2 -0.37 3.78 -11.10
C ASN A 2 0.51 4.21 -9.92
N PRO A 3 0.07 4.01 -8.66
CA PRO A 3 0.90 4.35 -7.51
C PRO A 3 2.13 3.43 -7.45
N THR A 4 3.23 3.97 -6.93
CA THR A 4 4.46 3.21 -6.68
C THR A 4 4.30 2.32 -5.45
N SER A 5 5.12 1.28 -5.34
CA SER A 5 5.16 0.41 -4.16
C SER A 5 5.40 1.22 -2.89
N GLN A 6 6.37 2.15 -2.92
CA GLN A 6 6.71 2.99 -1.79
C GLN A 6 5.53 3.90 -1.35
N MET A 7 4.80 4.49 -2.31
CA MET A 7 3.61 5.28 -2.02
C MET A 7 2.55 4.42 -1.32
N CYS A 8 2.29 3.23 -1.84
CA CYS A 8 1.30 2.31 -1.27
C CYS A 8 1.69 1.88 0.14
N ARG A 9 2.98 1.60 0.41
CA ARG A 9 3.48 1.27 1.75
C ARG A 9 3.33 2.43 2.74
N LYS A 10 3.57 3.68 2.30
CA LYS A 10 3.33 4.88 3.11
C LYS A 10 1.86 4.99 3.51
N GLN A 11 0.94 4.75 2.57
CA GLN A 11 -0.50 4.77 2.84
C GLN A 11 -0.92 3.62 3.78
N GLU A 12 -0.39 2.41 3.58
CA GLU A 12 -0.60 1.29 4.50
C GLU A 12 -0.22 1.68 5.94
N ALA A 13 0.99 2.21 6.13
CA ALA A 13 1.49 2.62 7.45
C ALA A 13 0.63 3.75 8.06
N HIS A 14 0.22 4.73 7.26
CA HIS A 14 -0.66 5.79 7.70
C HIS A 14 -2.00 5.25 8.24
N HIS A 15 -2.64 4.34 7.50
CA HIS A 15 -3.91 3.75 7.91
C HIS A 15 -3.77 2.81 9.12
N ARG A 16 -2.64 2.12 9.29
CA ARG A 16 -2.36 1.39 10.53
C ARG A 16 -2.26 2.35 11.73
N ALA A 17 -1.52 3.45 11.59
CA ALA A 17 -1.42 4.45 12.66
C ALA A 17 -2.79 5.07 13.02
N LEU A 18 -3.65 5.30 12.02
CA LEU A 18 -5.03 5.75 12.26
C LEU A 18 -5.86 4.69 13.00
N ALA A 19 -5.70 3.42 12.67
CA ALA A 19 -6.40 2.32 13.36
C ALA A 19 -5.98 2.22 14.83
N ASP A 20 -4.69 2.40 15.11
CA ASP A 20 -4.13 2.35 16.45
C ASP A 20 -4.61 3.54 17.30
N ALA A 21 -4.72 4.74 16.69
CA ALA A 21 -5.21 5.94 17.36
C ALA A 21 -6.75 6.00 17.48
N ALA A 22 -7.50 5.18 16.74
CA ALA A 22 -8.95 5.22 16.74
C ALA A 22 -9.53 4.74 18.08
N THR A 23 -10.42 5.53 18.67
CA THR A 23 -11.16 5.17 19.88
C THR A 23 -12.44 4.41 19.58
N LEU A 24 -13.04 4.65 18.41
CA LEU A 24 -14.23 3.96 17.95
C LEU A 24 -13.87 2.73 17.12
N GLU A 25 -14.53 1.61 17.40
CA GLU A 25 -14.27 0.33 16.74
C GLU A 25 -14.58 0.38 15.23
N ASN A 26 -15.65 1.09 14.83
CA ASN A 26 -15.99 1.26 13.41
C ASN A 26 -14.87 1.97 12.64
N THR A 27 -14.31 3.05 13.20
CA THR A 27 -13.20 3.79 12.59
C THR A 27 -11.95 2.92 12.50
N ARG A 28 -11.64 2.17 13.55
CA ARG A 28 -10.54 1.19 13.54
C ARG A 28 -10.72 0.15 12.44
N ALA A 29 -11.90 -0.44 12.33
CA ALA A 29 -12.20 -1.45 11.31
C ALA A 29 -12.05 -0.91 9.89
N VAL A 30 -12.53 0.32 9.62
CA VAL A 30 -12.37 0.96 8.31
C VAL A 30 -10.89 1.25 8.02
N ALA A 31 -10.15 1.78 8.99
CA ALA A 31 -8.72 2.07 8.83
C ALA A 31 -7.90 0.79 8.56
N LEU A 32 -8.17 -0.31 9.26
CA LEU A 32 -7.52 -1.60 9.00
C LEU A 32 -7.85 -2.15 7.62
N ARG A 33 -9.10 -2.03 7.15
CA ARG A 33 -9.49 -2.43 5.79
C ARG A 33 -8.75 -1.61 4.73
N ALA A 34 -8.64 -0.30 4.94
CA ALA A 34 -7.87 0.57 4.06
C ALA A 34 -6.37 0.18 4.05
N ALA A 35 -5.78 -0.07 5.23
CA ALA A 35 -4.39 -0.53 5.33
C ALA A 35 -4.17 -1.84 4.56
N ALA A 36 -5.07 -2.81 4.69
CA ALA A 36 -4.98 -4.08 3.96
C ALA A 36 -5.08 -3.89 2.44
N ALA A 37 -5.98 -3.01 1.97
CA ALA A 37 -6.10 -2.68 0.55
C ALA A 37 -4.81 -2.04 -0.01
N TRP A 38 -4.22 -1.11 0.74
CA TRP A 38 -2.94 -0.51 0.36
C TRP A 38 -1.78 -1.50 0.39
N GLY A 39 -1.75 -2.43 1.34
CA GLY A 39 -0.75 -3.50 1.39
C GLY A 39 -0.83 -4.42 0.16
N LYS A 40 -2.04 -4.74 -0.30
CA LYS A 40 -2.24 -5.49 -1.56
C LYS A 40 -1.75 -4.68 -2.77
N GLU A 41 -2.14 -3.42 -2.89
CA GLU A 41 -1.70 -2.56 -4.00
C GLU A 41 -0.18 -2.38 -4.01
N ALA A 42 0.46 -2.29 -2.83
CA ALA A 42 1.92 -2.23 -2.71
C ALA A 42 2.57 -3.49 -3.32
N GLY A 43 2.09 -4.68 -2.98
CA GLY A 43 2.58 -5.91 -3.59
C GLY A 43 2.34 -5.96 -5.10
N ASP A 44 1.20 -5.47 -5.58
CA ASP A 44 0.87 -5.40 -7.01
C ASP A 44 1.82 -4.42 -7.73
N ALA A 45 2.14 -3.28 -7.09
CA ALA A 45 3.10 -2.29 -7.56
C ALA A 45 4.54 -2.81 -7.59
N GLU A 46 5.01 -3.47 -6.52
CA GLU A 46 6.34 -4.10 -6.45
C GLU A 46 6.54 -5.07 -7.63
N ARG A 47 5.53 -5.87 -7.97
CA ARG A 47 5.59 -6.78 -9.12
C ARG A 47 5.63 -6.04 -10.46
N ARG A 48 4.93 -4.91 -10.60
CA ARG A 48 4.96 -4.09 -11.82
C ARG A 48 6.33 -3.42 -11.99
N GLU A 49 6.87 -2.86 -10.91
CA GLU A 49 8.17 -2.19 -10.88
C GLU A 49 9.29 -3.18 -11.21
N LYS A 50 9.33 -4.33 -10.55
CA LYS A 50 10.30 -5.39 -10.85
C LYS A 50 10.25 -5.85 -12.31
N ARG A 51 9.06 -5.96 -12.92
CA ARG A 51 8.94 -6.29 -14.35
C ARG A 51 9.53 -5.20 -15.23
N ARG A 52 9.30 -3.92 -14.89
CA ARG A 52 9.85 -2.79 -15.66
C ARG A 52 11.38 -2.76 -15.59
N GLU A 53 11.93 -2.99 -14.40
CA GLU A 53 13.38 -3.08 -14.21
C GLU A 53 13.98 -4.15 -15.13
N LEU A 54 13.40 -5.37 -15.15
CA LEU A 54 13.88 -6.46 -16.00
C LEU A 54 13.83 -6.11 -17.50
N THR A 55 12.73 -5.51 -17.96
CA THR A 55 12.59 -5.13 -19.37
C THR A 55 13.47 -3.95 -19.78
N SER A 56 13.93 -3.12 -18.83
CA SER A 56 14.83 -1.99 -19.11
C SER A 56 16.31 -2.37 -19.15
N VAL A 57 16.68 -3.63 -18.85
CA VAL A 57 18.08 -4.11 -18.96
C VAL A 57 18.37 -4.68 -20.37
N GLU A 58 17.36 -4.81 -21.23
CA GLU A 58 17.47 -5.40 -22.58
C GLU A 58 17.69 -4.37 -23.71
N GLU A 59 17.86 -3.08 -23.41
CA GLU A 59 18.20 -2.00 -24.36
C GLU A 59 19.64 -1.47 -24.14
#